data_AF-A0A101EDK8-F1
#
_entry.id   AF-A0A101EDK8-F1
#
_cell.length_a   1.000
_cell.length_b   1.000
_cell.length_c   1.000
_cell.angle_alpha   90.00
_cell.angle_beta   90.00
_cell.angle_gamma   90.00
#
_symmetry.space_group_name_H-M   'P 1'
#
loop_
_entity.id
_entity.type
_entity.pdbx_description
1 polymer ?
#
loop_
_entity_poly.entity_id
_entity_poly.type
_entity_poly.pdbx_seq_one_letter_code
_entity_poly.pdbx_strand_id
1 'polypeptide(L)' 'LVEVLSMCPTNWGMSPVDAQKWVAEEMEKLYPLGEFKVPKGE' A
#
# COMPACT_ATOMS: atom_id res chain seq x y z
N LEU A 1 -0.86 15.96 1.00
CA LEU A 1 -1.78 14.83 1.21
C LEU A 1 -0.98 13.57 0.97
N VAL A 2 -1.08 12.60 1.86
CA VAL A 2 -0.40 11.31 1.76
C VAL A 2 -1.48 10.24 1.86
N GLU A 3 -1.46 9.30 0.93
CA GLU A 3 -2.37 8.16 0.89
C GLU A 3 -1.61 6.90 1.28
N VAL A 4 -2.28 5.96 1.95
CA VAL A 4 -1.65 4.74 2.49
C VAL A 4 -2.51 3.53 2.16
N LEU A 5 -1.87 2.49 1.62
CA LEU A 5 -2.49 1.18 1.49
C LEU A 5 -2.46 0.49 2.86
N SER A 6 -3.64 0.39 3.48
CA SER A 6 -3.80 -0.22 4.79
C SER A 6 -4.53 -1.55 4.67
N MET A 7 -3.97 -2.57 5.32
CA MET A 7 -4.54 -3.91 5.41
C MET A 7 -5.11 -4.16 6.80
N CYS A 8 -6.29 -4.79 6.85
CA CYS A 8 -6.86 -5.29 8.09
C CYS A 8 -6.85 -6.83 8.04
N PRO A 9 -5.75 -7.48 8.50
CA PRO A 9 -5.59 -8.93 8.37
C PRO A 9 -6.73 -9.71 9.02
N THR A 10 -7.29 -9.21 10.12
CA THR A 10 -8.45 -9.80 10.80
C THR A 10 -9.68 -9.89 9.89
N ASN A 11 -10.00 -8.82 9.16
CA ASN A 11 -11.17 -8.79 8.28
C ASN A 11 -10.97 -9.66 7.03
N TRP A 12 -9.73 -9.79 6.56
CA TRP A 12 -9.39 -10.63 5.41
C TRP A 12 -9.18 -12.11 5.78
N GLY A 13 -9.18 -12.44 7.07
CA GLY A 13 -8.93 -13.81 7.53
C GLY A 13 -7.51 -14.30 7.23
N MET A 14 -6.54 -13.39 7.15
CA MET A 14 -5.14 -13.67 6.82
C MET A 14 -4.23 -13.48 8.03
N SER A 15 -3.08 -14.15 8.04
CA SER A 15 -2.01 -13.79 8.99
C SER A 15 -1.49 -12.39 8.66
N PRO A 16 -0.97 -11.62 9.64
CA PRO A 16 -0.41 -10.29 9.37
C PRO A 16 0.69 -10.30 8.30
N VAL A 17 1.52 -11.37 8.27
CA VAL A 17 2.61 -11.52 7.31
C VAL A 17 2.09 -11.78 5.90
N ASP A 18 1.07 -12.63 5.76
CA ASP A 18 0.51 -12.94 4.44
C ASP A 18 -0.29 -11.76 3.88
N ALA A 19 -1.03 -11.03 4.73
CA ALA A 19 -1.70 -9.80 4.33
C ALA A 19 -0.69 -8.77 3.81
N GLN A 20 0.48 -8.64 4.46
CA GLN A 20 1.53 -7.72 4.02
C GLN A 20 2.04 -8.06 2.63
N LYS A 21 2.32 -9.35 2.38
CA LYS A 21 2.75 -9.83 1.07
C LYS A 21 1.69 -9.55 0.01
N TRP A 22 0.42 -9.78 0.33
CA TRP A 22 -0.68 -9.52 -0.60
C TRP A 22 -0.82 -8.04 -0.98
N VAL A 23 -0.60 -7.11 -0.03
CA VAL A 23 -0.58 -5.67 -0.36
C VAL A 23 0.53 -5.38 -1.37
N ALA A 24 1.76 -5.85 -1.11
CA ALA A 24 2.91 -5.59 -1.97
C ALA A 24 2.79 -6.25 -3.35
N GLU A 25 2.22 -7.45 -3.41
CA GLU A 25 2.16 -8.24 -4.65
C GLU A 25 0.92 -7.94 -5.49
N GLU A 26 -0.24 -7.71 -4.87
CA GLU A 26 -1.51 -7.58 -5.60
C GLU A 26 -2.11 -6.18 -5.50
N MET A 27 -2.13 -5.56 -4.31
CA MET A 27 -2.73 -4.22 -4.19
C MET A 27 -1.91 -3.14 -4.89
N GLU A 28 -0.57 -3.18 -4.79
CA GLU A 28 0.29 -2.18 -5.44
C GLU A 28 0.14 -2.17 -6.97
N LYS A 29 -0.24 -3.30 -7.59
CA LYS A 29 -0.53 -3.36 -9.03
C LYS A 29 -1.77 -2.53 -9.40
N LEU A 30 -2.76 -2.47 -8.51
CA LEU A 30 -4.00 -1.73 -8.71
C LEU A 30 -3.90 -0.29 -8.22
N TYR A 31 -3.10 -0.06 -7.17
CA TYR A 31 -2.86 1.22 -6.53
C TYR A 31 -1.36 1.52 -6.53
N PRO A 32 -0.81 1.95 -7.67
CA PRO A 32 0.63 2.19 -7.81
C PRO A 32 1.08 3.31 -6.87
N LEU A 33 2.18 3.04 -6.16
CA LEU A 33 2.80 4.02 -5.26
C LEU A 33 3.57 5.06 -6.06
N GLY A 34 3.58 6.30 -5.57
CA GLY A 34 4.34 7.38 -6.20
C GLY A 34 4.14 8.72 -5.53
N GLU A 35 4.93 9.69 -5.99
CA GLU A 35 4.84 11.08 -5.55
C GLU A 35 4.14 11.91 -6.62
N PHE A 36 2.96 12.43 -6.30
CA PHE A 36 2.15 13.23 -7.25
C PHE A 36 2.47 14.73 -7.19
N LYS A 37 3.07 15.19 -6.09
CA LYS A 37 3.48 16.58 -5.88
C LYS A 37 4.78 16.60 -5.11
N VAL A 38 5.86 16.92 -5.81
CA VAL A 38 7.20 17.05 -5.24
C VAL A 38 7.59 18.53 -5.15
N PRO A 39 8.34 18.97 -4.12
CA PRO A 39 9.00 20.27 -4.16
C PRO A 39 9.86 20.38 -5.42
N LYS A 40 9.90 21.55 -6.06
CA LYS A 40 10.91 21.80 -7.10
C LYS A 40 12.26 21.80 -6.37
N GLY A 41 13.09 20.80 -6.68
CA GLY A 41 14.42 20.67 -6.10
C GLY A 41 15.24 21.96 -6.26
N GLU A 42 16.09 22.23 -5.27
CA GLU A 42 17.06 23.34 -5.26
C GLU A 42 18.25 23.04 -6.19
#